data_AF-A0A9P3NMM3-F1
#
_entry.id   AF-A0A9P3NMM3-F1
#
_cell.length_a   1.000
_cell.length_b   1.000
_cell.length_c   1.000
_cell.angle_alpha   90.00
_cell.angle_beta   90.00
_cell.angle_gamma   90.00
#
_symmetry.space_group_name_H-M   'P 1'
#
loop_
_entity.id
_entity.type
_entity.pdbx_description
1 polymer ?
#
loop_
_entity_poly.entity_id
_entity_poly.type
_entity_poly.pdbx_seq_one_letter_code
_entity_poly.pdbx_strand_id
1 'polypeptide(L)'
;MGEAYYRGDGDWPRDEEEALAWLLRAARNAQADPALCAAAALLLGYMYLDGEGTGKASIQEAVKWFKMARDLGCKEAEVTLGWMWNTGQY
;
A
#
# COMPACT_ATOMS: atom_id res chain seq x y z
N MET A 1 9.59 -21.67 -36.82
CA MET A 1 8.69 -22.07 -35.72
C MET A 1 8.78 -21.01 -34.64
N GLY A 2 7.68 -20.32 -34.35
CA GLY A 2 7.49 -19.66 -33.04
C GLY A 2 7.74 -18.16 -32.91
N GLU A 3 7.62 -17.34 -33.96
CA GLU A 3 7.48 -15.88 -33.81
C GLU A 3 6.03 -15.53 -33.46
N ALA A 4 5.63 -15.67 -32.19
CA ALA A 4 4.26 -15.36 -31.76
C ALA A 4 4.06 -15.14 -30.24
N TYR A 5 4.92 -14.38 -29.55
CA TYR A 5 4.60 -13.91 -28.18
C TYR A 5 4.95 -12.44 -27.96
N TYR A 6 4.67 -11.60 -28.97
CA TYR A 6 4.69 -10.14 -28.84
C TYR A 6 3.28 -9.54 -28.98
N ARG A 7 2.26 -10.21 -28.43
CA ARG A 7 0.87 -9.76 -28.54
C ARG A 7 0.11 -10.00 -27.24
N GLY A 8 0.06 -8.96 -26.39
CA GLY A 8 -1.08 -8.66 -25.54
C GLY A 8 -1.53 -9.69 -24.50
N ASP A 9 -0.62 -10.47 -23.93
CA ASP A 9 -0.97 -11.50 -22.94
C ASP A 9 0.00 -11.43 -21.76
N GLY A 10 -0.17 -10.36 -20.99
CA GLY A 10 0.20 -10.34 -19.58
C GLY A 10 -1.09 -10.09 -18.84
N ASP A 11 -1.93 -11.12 -18.76
CA ASP A 11 -2.95 -11.25 -17.72
C ASP A 11 -2.20 -11.26 -16.38
N TRP A 12 -1.68 -10.10 -15.98
CA TRP A 12 -1.50 -9.80 -14.57
C TRP A 12 -2.91 -9.49 -14.13
N PRO A 13 -3.56 -10.36 -13.35
CA PRO A 13 -4.76 -9.94 -12.68
C PRO A 13 -4.41 -8.63 -11.97
N ARG A 14 -5.42 -7.78 -11.84
CA ARG A 14 -5.46 -6.79 -10.78
C ARG A 14 -5.35 -7.53 -9.44
N ASP A 15 -4.16 -7.98 -9.11
CA ASP A 15 -3.77 -8.54 -7.83
C ASP A 15 -3.55 -7.40 -6.85
N GLU A 16 -4.36 -6.34 -6.93
CA GLU A 16 -4.43 -5.30 -5.93
C GLU A 16 -4.89 -5.94 -4.61
N GLU A 17 -5.83 -6.90 -4.67
CA GLU A 17 -6.25 -7.71 -3.53
C GLU A 17 -5.14 -8.66 -3.02
N GLU A 18 -4.39 -9.31 -3.92
CA GLU A 18 -3.26 -10.16 -3.52
C GLU A 18 -2.09 -9.33 -2.96
N ALA A 19 -1.82 -8.15 -3.51
CA ALA A 19 -0.84 -7.21 -3.01
C ALA A 19 -1.24 -6.68 -1.63
N LEU A 20 -2.52 -6.37 -1.42
CA LEU A 20 -3.06 -6.05 -0.09
C LEU A 20 -2.87 -7.21 0.89
N ALA A 21 -3.19 -8.44 0.47
CA ALA A 21 -3.02 -9.62 1.32
C ALA A 21 -1.53 -9.85 1.69
N TRP A 22 -0.61 -9.65 0.73
CA TRP A 22 0.83 -9.70 0.97
C TRP A 22 1.31 -8.62 1.92
N LEU A 23 0.86 -7.37 1.74
CA LEU A 23 1.21 -6.24 2.61
C LEU A 23 0.63 -6.42 4.02
N LEU A 24 -0.61 -6.89 4.16
CA LEU A 24 -1.22 -7.22 5.44
C LEU A 24 -0.46 -8.34 6.15
N ARG A 25 -0.03 -9.35 5.39
CA ARG A 25 0.81 -10.43 5.92
C ARG A 25 2.16 -9.89 6.38
N ALA A 26 2.80 -9.02 5.60
CA ALA A 26 4.07 -8.39 5.95
C ALA A 26 3.96 -7.49 7.20
N ALA A 27 2.91 -6.67 7.28
CA ALA A 27 2.63 -5.81 8.43
C ALA A 27 2.31 -6.62 9.71
N ARG A 28 1.69 -7.81 9.56
CA ARG A 28 1.36 -8.69 10.68
C ARG A 28 2.50 -9.63 11.08
N ASN A 29 3.49 -9.83 10.22
CA ASN A 29 4.58 -10.75 10.50
C ASN A 29 5.56 -10.07 11.48
N ALA A 30 5.41 -10.34 12.78
CA ALA A 30 6.24 -9.77 13.84
C ALA A 30 7.74 -10.14 13.76
N GLN A 31 8.11 -11.07 12.87
CA GLN A 31 9.51 -11.41 12.57
C GLN A 31 10.12 -10.54 11.46
N ALA A 32 9.30 -9.78 10.73
CA ALA A 32 9.79 -8.85 9.72
C ALA A 32 10.38 -7.62 10.41
N ASP A 33 11.50 -7.13 9.87
CA ASP A 33 12.13 -5.89 10.32
C ASP A 33 11.08 -4.78 10.52
N PRO A 34 11.17 -3.99 11.61
CA PRO A 34 10.22 -2.92 11.88
C PRO A 34 10.13 -1.93 10.71
N ALA A 35 11.24 -1.73 9.99
CA ALA A 35 11.26 -0.93 8.76
C ALA A 35 10.39 -1.51 7.63
N LEU A 36 10.37 -2.84 7.49
CA LEU A 36 9.56 -3.54 6.49
C LEU A 36 8.07 -3.48 6.84
N CYS A 37 7.73 -3.64 8.12
CA CYS A 37 6.38 -3.48 8.63
C CYS A 37 5.86 -2.05 8.41
N ALA A 38 6.72 -1.06 8.63
CA ALA A 38 6.38 0.33 8.42
C ALA A 38 6.19 0.69 6.93
N ALA A 39 7.05 0.15 6.05
CA ALA A 39 6.88 0.28 4.60
C ALA A 39 5.60 -0.42 4.10
N ALA A 40 5.25 -1.58 4.65
CA ALA A 40 4.02 -2.27 4.31
C ALA A 40 2.77 -1.49 4.73
N ALA A 41 2.77 -0.91 5.93
CA ALA A 41 1.70 -0.03 6.41
C ALA A 41 1.61 1.27 5.58
N LEU A 42 2.74 1.82 5.10
CA LEU A 42 2.74 2.96 4.18
C LEU A 42 2.03 2.62 2.86
N LEU A 43 2.40 1.51 2.24
CA LEU A 43 1.81 1.04 0.97
C LEU A 43 0.33 0.70 1.11
N LEU A 44 -0.08 0.08 2.21
CA LEU A 44 -1.49 -0.10 2.55
C LEU A 44 -2.22 1.24 2.59
N GLY A 45 -1.63 2.25 3.24
CA GLY A 45 -2.19 3.60 3.26
C GLY A 45 -2.45 4.17 1.87
N TYR A 46 -1.53 3.97 0.93
CA TYR A 46 -1.69 4.40 -0.47
C TYR A 46 -2.78 3.61 -1.20
N MET A 47 -2.83 2.29 -1.03
CA MET A 47 -3.88 1.45 -1.62
C MET A 47 -5.27 1.89 -1.17
N TYR A 48 -5.44 2.16 0.12
CA TYR A 48 -6.71 2.68 0.66
C TYR A 48 -7.01 4.11 0.19
N LEU A 49 -6.01 4.93 -0.12
CA LEU A 49 -6.22 6.28 -0.69
C LEU A 49 -6.71 6.22 -2.13
N ASP A 50 -6.11 5.35 -2.95
CA ASP A 50 -6.46 5.21 -4.36
C ASP A 50 -7.75 4.39 -4.55
N GLY A 51 -8.05 3.51 -3.58
CA GLY A 51 -9.15 2.55 -3.68
C GLY A 51 -8.79 1.30 -4.48
N GLU A 52 -7.51 1.14 -4.84
CA GLU A 52 -6.95 -0.08 -5.45
C GLU A 52 -7.08 -1.25 -4.46
N GLY A 53 -7.67 -2.35 -4.92
CA GLY A 53 -7.85 -3.60 -4.18
C GLY A 53 -8.94 -3.60 -3.09
N THR A 54 -9.45 -2.44 -2.67
CA THR A 54 -10.58 -2.36 -1.71
C THR A 54 -11.90 -2.02 -2.40
N GLY A 55 -11.85 -1.60 -3.67
CA GLY A 55 -13.00 -1.16 -4.45
C GLY A 55 -13.57 0.19 -4.02
N LYS A 56 -13.04 0.81 -2.96
CA LYS A 56 -13.38 2.16 -2.47
C LYS A 56 -12.17 2.82 -1.81
N ALA A 57 -11.88 4.04 -2.26
CA ALA A 57 -10.97 4.93 -1.58
C ALA A 57 -11.54 5.30 -0.18
N SER A 58 -10.77 5.00 0.86
CA SER A 58 -11.07 5.28 2.27
C SER A 58 -9.91 6.07 2.87
N ILE A 59 -10.00 7.41 2.80
CA ILE A 59 -9.01 8.32 3.42
C ILE A 59 -8.85 8.03 4.92
N GLN A 60 -9.95 7.71 5.61
CA GLN A 60 -9.90 7.39 7.05
C GLN A 60 -9.09 6.13 7.36
N GLU A 61 -9.17 5.11 6.50
CA GLU A 61 -8.36 3.88 6.67
C GLU A 61 -6.91 4.15 6.29
N ALA A 62 -6.68 4.88 5.19
CA ALA A 62 -5.35 5.29 4.79
C ALA A 62 -4.59 6.01 5.91
N VAL A 63 -5.23 7.00 6.55
CA VAL A 63 -4.66 7.75 7.67
C VAL A 63 -4.35 6.85 8.88
N LYS A 64 -5.15 5.81 9.14
CA LYS A 64 -4.85 4.83 10.21
C LYS A 64 -3.57 4.06 9.90
N TRP A 65 -3.42 3.59 8.66
CA TRP A 65 -2.22 2.86 8.22
C TRP A 65 -0.98 3.73 8.22
N PHE A 66 -1.05 4.97 7.75
CA PHE A 66 0.06 5.91 7.84
C PHE A 66 0.43 6.26 9.29
N LYS A 67 -0.54 6.39 10.19
CA LYS A 67 -0.27 6.57 11.62
C LYS A 67 0.48 5.38 12.22
N MET A 68 0.12 4.16 11.82
CA MET A 68 0.81 2.94 12.24
C MET A 68 2.24 2.88 11.70
N ALA A 69 2.44 3.19 10.41
CA ALA A 69 3.76 3.28 9.81
C ALA A 69 4.65 4.33 10.50
N ARG A 70 4.09 5.50 10.84
CA ARG A 70 4.78 6.54 11.61
C ARG A 70 5.17 6.04 13.01
N ASP A 71 4.28 5.33 13.69
CA ASP A 71 4.55 4.77 15.03
C ASP A 71 5.68 3.74 15.03
N LEU A 72 5.79 2.98 13.94
CA LEU A 72 6.90 2.07 13.66
C LEU A 72 8.21 2.78 13.25
N GLY A 73 8.22 4.11 13.19
CA GLY A 73 9.39 4.92 12.86
C GLY A 73 9.58 5.21 11.37
N CYS A 74 8.56 4.99 10.52
CA CYS A 74 8.64 5.37 9.10
C CYS A 74 8.54 6.88 8.94
N LYS A 75 9.67 7.52 8.60
CA LYS A 75 9.71 8.94 8.26
C LYS A 75 8.84 9.27 7.04
N GLU A 76 8.77 8.35 6.09
CA GLU A 76 7.97 8.51 4.87
C GLU A 76 6.48 8.68 5.21
N ALA A 77 5.97 7.93 6.18
CA ALA A 77 4.58 8.05 6.61
C ALA A 77 4.28 9.38 7.30
N GLU A 78 5.24 9.93 8.05
CA GLU A 78 5.12 11.26 8.65
C GLU A 78 5.04 12.35 7.57
N VAL A 79 5.89 12.26 6.53
CA VAL A 79 5.86 13.17 5.39
C VAL A 79 4.54 13.07 4.63
N THR A 80 4.06 11.86 4.37
CA THR A 80 2.79 11.63 3.66
C THR A 80 1.58 12.15 4.45
N LEU A 81 1.55 11.94 5.77
CA LEU A 81 0.52 12.54 6.64
C LEU A 81 0.57 14.07 6.58
N GLY A 82 1.76 14.66 6.69
CA GLY A 82 1.97 16.11 6.57
C GLY A 82 1.57 16.66 5.20
N TRP A 83 1.70 15.85 4.14
CA TRP A 83 1.23 16.19 2.80
C TRP A 83 -0.30 16.13 2.69
N MET A 84 -0.95 15.08 3.21
CA MET A 84 -2.42 14.97 3.20
C MET A 84 -3.07 16.12 3.97
N TRP A 85 -2.71 16.23 5.24
CA TRP A 85 -2.10 17.41 5.80
C TRP A 85 -2.40 18.77 5.14
N ASN A 86 -1.40 19.19 4.39
CA ASN A 86 -1.34 20.46 3.71
C ASN A 86 -2.21 20.52 2.44
N THR A 87 -2.52 19.37 1.82
CA THR A 87 -3.28 19.30 0.56
C THR A 87 -4.79 19.24 0.76
N GLY A 88 -5.29 19.04 1.98
CA GLY A 88 -6.72 19.01 2.24
C GLY A 88 -7.40 17.68 1.88
N GLN A 89 -6.62 16.62 1.64
CA GLN A 89 -7.16 15.28 1.33
C GLN A 89 -7.63 14.54 2.60
N TYR A 90 -8.64 15.10 3.29
CA TYR A 90 -9.22 14.57 4.52
C TYR A 90 -10.70 14.27 4.40
#